data_AF-A0A7G8T8R1-F1
#
_entry.id   AF-A0A7G8T8R1-F1
#
_cell.length_a   1.000
_cell.length_b   1.000
_cell.length_c   1.000
_cell.angle_alpha   90.00
_cell.angle_beta   90.00
_cell.angle_gamma   90.00
#
_symmetry.space_group_name_H-M   'P 1'
#
loop_
_entity.id
_entity.type
_entity.pdbx_description
1 polymer ?
#
loop_
_entity_poly.entity_id
_entity_poly.type
_entity_poly.pdbx_seq_one_letter_code
_entity_poly.pdbx_strand_id
1 'polypeptide(L)'
;MSEETKNKKKFPLWMYPETRKLVADWYRRDNCQSQSEFIEKAIKFYCGYISAEEGVRYLPAAITSAMTGMVDGMENRMARLIFKLAVEMSMMMNVLASTADVDETTLRRLRGKCVSDVKKSVGTVTFEDVARFQKGE
;
A
#
# COMPACT_ATOMS: atom_id res chain seq x y z
N MET A 1 -24.73 18.53 34.67
CA MET A 1 -25.40 18.97 33.43
C MET A 1 -26.25 17.82 32.95
N SER A 2 -27.54 18.10 32.84
CA SER A 2 -28.68 17.19 32.73
C SER A 2 -28.54 16.16 31.61
N GLU A 3 -28.92 14.90 31.89
CA GLU A 3 -29.23 13.89 30.88
C GLU A 3 -30.46 14.31 30.08
N GLU A 4 -30.33 15.27 29.17
CA GLU A 4 -31.40 15.61 28.24
C GLU A 4 -31.45 14.60 27.08
N THR A 5 -32.27 13.57 27.26
CA THR A 5 -33.00 12.83 26.22
C THR A 5 -32.18 12.12 25.14
N LYS A 6 -31.85 10.84 25.39
CA LYS A 6 -31.46 9.83 24.37
C LYS A 6 -32.59 9.46 23.37
N ASN A 7 -33.71 10.18 23.37
CA ASN A 7 -34.89 9.85 22.56
C ASN A 7 -35.01 10.75 21.33
N LYS A 8 -35.25 10.16 20.16
CA LYS A 8 -35.50 10.90 18.91
C LYS A 8 -36.73 11.80 19.08
N LYS A 9 -36.56 13.11 18.85
CA LYS A 9 -37.64 14.10 18.88
C LYS A 9 -38.25 14.26 17.49
N LYS A 10 -39.57 14.18 17.38
CA LYS A 10 -40.28 14.46 16.13
C LYS A 10 -40.28 15.97 15.88
N PHE A 11 -40.01 16.37 14.64
CA PHE A 11 -40.09 17.77 14.21
C PHE A 11 -40.73 17.83 12.81
N PRO A 12 -41.44 18.92 12.47
CA PRO A 12 -41.95 19.13 11.12
C PRO A 12 -40.80 19.55 10.18
N LEU A 13 -40.67 18.87 9.03
CA LEU A 13 -39.69 19.18 7.98
C LEU A 13 -40.42 19.57 6.70
N TRP A 14 -40.11 20.74 6.16
CA TRP A 14 -40.50 21.13 4.82
C TRP A 14 -39.44 20.65 3.83
N MET A 15 -39.86 19.88 2.82
CA MET A 15 -38.99 19.43 1.75
C MET A 15 -39.76 19.30 0.45
N TYR A 16 -39.09 19.53 -0.68
CA TYR A 16 -39.70 19.38 -1.98
C TYR A 16 -40.15 17.92 -2.25
N PRO A 17 -41.27 17.71 -2.97
CA PRO A 17 -41.77 16.37 -3.30
C PRO A 17 -40.72 15.48 -3.98
N GLU A 18 -39.89 16.07 -4.84
CA GLU A 18 -38.82 15.40 -5.57
C GLU A 18 -37.76 14.85 -4.60
N THR A 19 -37.32 15.67 -3.64
CA THR A 19 -36.37 15.25 -2.59
C THR A 19 -36.99 14.19 -1.68
N ARG A 20 -38.28 14.30 -1.37
CA ARG A 20 -38.98 13.29 -0.58
C ARG A 20 -39.04 11.94 -1.30
N LYS A 21 -39.22 11.95 -2.62
CA LYS A 21 -39.20 10.75 -3.45
C LYS A 21 -37.81 10.09 -3.42
N LEU A 22 -36.73 10.88 -3.51
CA LEU A 22 -35.37 10.35 -3.35
C LEU A 22 -35.19 9.64 -2.01
N VAL A 23 -35.64 10.24 -0.90
CA VAL A 23 -35.57 9.57 0.41
C VAL A 23 -36.33 8.24 0.41
N ALA A 24 -37.53 8.20 -0.18
CA ALA A 24 -38.34 6.99 -0.25
C ALA A 24 -37.68 5.88 -1.10
N ASP A 25 -37.04 6.25 -2.21
CA ASP A 25 -36.41 5.31 -3.15
C ASP A 25 -35.09 4.74 -2.61
N TRP A 26 -34.34 5.56 -1.87
CA TRP A 26 -32.96 5.24 -1.46
C TRP A 26 -32.82 4.69 -0.05
N TYR A 27 -33.73 4.97 0.90
CA TYR A 27 -33.51 4.57 2.29
C TYR A 27 -33.33 3.04 2.45
N ARG A 28 -34.07 2.23 1.69
CA ARG A 28 -33.90 0.76 1.72
C ARG A 28 -32.62 0.30 1.03
N ARG A 29 -32.20 0.99 -0.02
CA ARG A 29 -30.96 0.68 -0.75
C ARG A 29 -29.73 0.93 0.12
N ASP A 30 -29.78 1.96 0.96
CA ASP A 30 -28.78 2.29 1.98
C ASP A 30 -28.89 1.40 3.25
N ASN A 31 -29.73 0.37 3.23
CA ASN A 31 -29.97 -0.52 4.37
C ASN A 31 -30.42 0.22 5.65
N CYS A 32 -31.11 1.35 5.51
CA CYS A 32 -31.72 2.06 6.63
C CYS A 32 -33.05 1.40 7.03
N GLN A 33 -33.30 1.32 8.34
CA GLN A 33 -34.53 0.80 8.91
C GLN A 33 -35.71 1.78 8.73
N SER A 34 -35.42 3.07 8.53
CA SER A 34 -36.44 4.10 8.34
C SER A 34 -35.94 5.26 7.47
N GLN A 35 -36.88 6.01 6.88
CA GLN A 35 -36.57 7.27 6.19
C GLN A 35 -35.94 8.30 7.14
N SER A 36 -36.33 8.32 8.42
CA SER A 36 -35.74 9.20 9.43
C SER A 36 -34.27 8.87 9.70
N GLU A 37 -33.90 7.59 9.71
CA GLU A 37 -32.49 7.17 9.83
C GLU A 37 -31.67 7.63 8.62
N PHE A 38 -32.22 7.46 7.41
CA PHE A 38 -31.56 7.91 6.19
C PHE A 38 -31.34 9.43 6.16
N ILE A 39 -32.36 10.21 6.53
CA ILE A 39 -32.25 11.68 6.62
C ILE A 39 -31.22 12.08 7.70
N GLU A 40 -31.20 11.41 8.84
CA GLU A 40 -30.23 11.67 9.91
C GLU A 40 -28.79 11.39 9.47
N LYS A 41 -28.56 10.27 8.75
CA LYS A 41 -27.26 9.96 8.15
C LYS A 41 -26.85 11.01 7.12
N ALA A 42 -27.77 11.43 6.25
CA ALA A 42 -27.49 12.45 5.24
C ALA A 42 -27.09 13.81 5.86
N ILE A 43 -27.77 14.24 6.93
CA ILE A 43 -27.43 15.46 7.66
C ILE A 43 -26.03 15.34 8.29
N LYS A 44 -25.76 14.24 9.00
CA LYS A 44 -24.44 13.99 9.62
C LYS A 44 -23.33 13.95 8.58
N PHE A 45 -23.59 13.32 7.43
CA PHE A 45 -22.66 13.27 6.30
C PHE A 45 -22.37 14.67 5.77
N TYR A 46 -23.39 15.50 5.54
CA TYR A 46 -23.19 16.85 5.02
C TYR A 46 -22.49 17.77 6.02
N CYS A 47 -22.81 17.67 7.31
CA CYS A 47 -22.05 18.36 8.37
C CYS A 47 -20.58 17.90 8.39
N GLY A 48 -20.35 16.59 8.27
CA GLY A 48 -19.01 16.02 8.16
C GLY A 48 -18.27 16.50 6.90
N TYR A 49 -18.95 16.62 5.77
CA TYR A 49 -18.40 17.18 4.53
C TYR A 49 -17.95 18.63 4.72
N ILE A 50 -18.80 19.49 5.30
CA ILE A 50 -18.47 20.90 5.57
C ILE A 50 -17.27 21.01 6.54
N SER A 51 -17.28 20.26 7.65
CA SER A 51 -16.17 20.26 8.61
C SER A 51 -14.89 19.65 8.02
N ALA A 52 -15.02 18.66 7.14
CA ALA A 52 -13.89 18.09 6.43
C ALA A 52 -13.37 19.04 5.35
N GLU A 53 -14.18 19.86 4.69
CA GLU A 53 -13.72 20.84 3.68
C GLU A 53 -12.72 21.85 4.26
N GLU A 54 -12.80 22.15 5.56
CA GLU A 54 -11.80 22.92 6.31
C GLU A 54 -10.51 22.12 6.63
N GLY A 55 -10.60 20.81 6.91
CA GLY A 55 -9.44 19.94 7.19
C GLY A 55 -8.76 19.32 5.96
N VAL A 56 -9.52 19.04 4.91
CA VAL A 56 -9.12 18.38 3.65
C VAL A 56 -8.29 19.31 2.77
N ARG A 57 -8.27 20.61 3.02
CA ARG A 57 -7.33 21.51 2.33
C ARG A 57 -5.86 21.22 2.70
N TYR A 58 -5.61 20.58 3.84
CA TYR A 58 -4.25 20.27 4.34
C TYR A 58 -3.94 18.78 4.41
N LEU A 59 -4.94 17.90 4.57
CA LEU A 59 -4.74 16.46 4.75
C LEU A 59 -4.10 15.75 3.54
N PRO A 60 -4.57 15.91 2.28
CA PRO A 60 -3.96 15.25 1.13
C PRO A 60 -2.50 15.70 0.90
N ALA A 61 -2.20 16.98 1.12
CA ALA A 61 -0.84 17.51 1.01
C ALA A 61 0.08 16.96 2.09
N ALA A 62 -0.39 16.87 3.34
CA ALA A 62 0.37 16.28 4.45
C ALA A 62 0.62 14.78 4.24
N ILE A 63 -0.38 14.02 3.78
CA ILE A 63 -0.24 12.60 3.45
C ILE A 63 0.76 12.41 2.32
N THR A 64 0.65 13.19 1.24
CA THR A 64 1.58 13.12 0.11
C THR A 64 3.00 13.44 0.55
N SER A 65 3.19 14.50 1.33
CA SER A 65 4.50 14.87 1.88
C SER A 65 5.10 13.77 2.77
N ALA A 66 4.30 13.19 3.66
CA ALA A 66 4.74 12.07 4.49
C ALA A 66 5.11 10.84 3.65
N MET A 67 4.32 10.52 2.62
CA MET A 67 4.63 9.42 1.70
C MET A 67 5.92 9.66 0.94
N THR A 68 6.14 10.86 0.38
CA THR A 68 7.39 11.22 -0.29
C THR A 68 8.57 11.12 0.67
N GLY A 69 8.46 11.66 1.89
CA GLY A 69 9.52 11.56 2.89
C GLY A 69 9.84 10.11 3.30
N MET A 70 8.83 9.23 3.37
CA MET A 70 9.07 7.80 3.59
C MET A 70 9.81 7.16 2.42
N VAL A 71 9.39 7.43 1.17
CA VAL A 71 10.04 6.90 -0.04
C VAL A 71 11.49 7.37 -0.11
N ASP A 72 11.75 8.67 0.05
CA ASP A 72 13.09 9.26 0.04
C ASP A 72 13.98 8.65 1.14
N GLY A 73 13.42 8.44 2.33
CA GLY A 73 14.11 7.79 3.44
C GLY A 73 14.49 6.33 3.13
N MET A 74 13.60 5.60 2.46
CA MET A 74 13.84 4.21 2.06
C MET A 74 14.86 4.13 0.92
N GLU A 75 14.76 4.96 -0.10
CA GLU A 75 15.72 5.01 -1.21
C GLU A 75 17.14 5.28 -0.71
N ASN A 76 17.30 6.28 0.15
CA ASN A 76 18.59 6.60 0.76
C ASN A 76 19.16 5.45 1.60
N ARG A 77 18.31 4.76 2.36
CA ARG A 77 18.73 3.60 3.15
C ARG A 77 19.10 2.42 2.25
N MET A 78 18.30 2.13 1.22
CA MET A 78 18.54 1.06 0.26
C MET A 78 19.85 1.31 -0.51
N ALA A 79 20.10 2.52 -1.00
CA ALA A 79 21.34 2.87 -1.69
C ALA A 79 22.58 2.58 -0.84
N ARG A 80 22.56 2.97 0.45
CA ARG A 80 23.66 2.68 1.39
C ARG A 80 23.84 1.18 1.64
N LEU A 81 22.75 0.43 1.79
CA LEU A 81 22.82 -1.01 2.02
C LEU A 81 23.31 -1.77 0.78
N ILE A 82 22.82 -1.40 -0.42
CA ILE A 82 23.27 -1.96 -1.70
C ILE A 82 24.75 -1.66 -1.91
N PHE A 83 25.22 -0.44 -1.58
CA PHE A 83 26.64 -0.12 -1.67
C PHE A 83 27.49 -1.02 -0.76
N LYS A 84 27.10 -1.16 0.52
CA LYS A 84 27.81 -2.06 1.46
C LYS A 84 27.81 -3.50 0.95
N LEU A 85 26.67 -4.00 0.47
CA LEU A 85 26.56 -5.33 -0.11
C LEU A 85 27.45 -5.49 -1.34
N ALA A 86 27.51 -4.48 -2.22
CA ALA A 86 28.37 -4.52 -3.41
C ALA A 86 29.86 -4.59 -3.04
N VAL A 87 30.28 -3.88 -1.99
CA VAL A 87 31.65 -3.96 -1.45
C VAL A 87 31.95 -5.38 -0.97
N GLU A 88 31.10 -5.95 -0.12
CA GLU A 88 31.26 -7.32 0.39
C GLU A 88 31.27 -8.37 -0.74
N MET A 89 30.39 -8.23 -1.73
CA MET A 89 30.35 -9.11 -2.91
C MET A 89 31.63 -8.98 -3.76
N SER A 90 32.17 -7.76 -3.92
CA SER A 90 33.45 -7.54 -4.62
C SER A 90 34.61 -8.19 -3.87
N MET A 91 34.66 -8.06 -2.54
CA MET A 91 35.68 -8.72 -1.73
C MET A 91 35.58 -10.25 -1.84
N MET A 92 34.37 -10.81 -1.73
CA MET A 92 34.12 -12.24 -1.90
C MET A 92 34.53 -12.73 -3.29
N MET A 93 34.23 -11.97 -4.36
CA MET A 93 34.66 -12.32 -5.72
C MET A 93 36.19 -12.33 -5.87
N ASN A 94 36.91 -11.39 -5.25
CA ASN A 94 38.38 -11.38 -5.28
C ASN A 94 38.99 -12.57 -4.53
N VAL A 95 38.43 -12.93 -3.36
CA VAL A 95 38.85 -14.11 -2.59
C VAL A 95 38.53 -15.41 -3.33
N LEU A 96 37.37 -15.50 -3.97
CA LEU A 96 37.02 -16.67 -4.79
C LEU A 96 37.93 -16.78 -6.01
N ALA A 97 38.21 -15.68 -6.71
CA ALA A 97 39.09 -15.68 -7.87
C ALA A 97 40.54 -16.08 -7.53
N SER A 98 41.01 -15.84 -6.30
CA SER A 98 42.34 -16.28 -5.86
C SER A 98 42.39 -17.74 -5.43
N THR A 99 41.24 -18.39 -5.19
CA THR A 99 41.16 -19.75 -4.65
C THR A 99 40.56 -20.77 -5.61
N ALA A 100 39.67 -20.34 -6.50
CA ALA A 100 38.98 -21.18 -7.45
C ALA A 100 39.63 -21.08 -8.84
N ASP A 101 40.04 -22.22 -9.39
CA ASP A 101 40.54 -22.31 -10.76
C ASP A 101 39.38 -22.50 -11.74
N VAL A 102 38.82 -21.38 -12.21
CA VAL A 102 37.69 -21.36 -13.16
C VAL A 102 38.06 -20.51 -14.37
N ASP A 103 37.97 -21.10 -15.56
CA ASP A 103 38.26 -20.39 -16.80
C ASP A 103 37.16 -19.37 -17.16
N GLU A 104 37.54 -18.34 -17.92
CA GLU A 104 36.66 -17.23 -18.29
C GLU A 104 35.42 -17.69 -19.08
N THR A 105 35.54 -18.74 -19.90
CA THR A 105 34.42 -19.25 -20.70
C THR A 105 33.36 -19.91 -19.81
N THR A 106 33.79 -20.69 -18.83
CA THR A 106 32.92 -21.28 -17.81
C THR A 106 32.24 -20.20 -16.98
N LEU A 107 32.98 -19.17 -16.56
CA LEU A 107 32.44 -18.07 -15.76
C LEU A 107 31.38 -17.26 -16.52
N ARG A 108 31.62 -16.99 -17.81
CA ARG A 108 30.67 -16.29 -18.68
C ARG A 108 29.39 -17.10 -18.91
N ARG A 109 29.52 -18.41 -19.11
CA ARG A 109 28.37 -19.33 -19.22
C ARG A 109 27.56 -19.38 -17.93
N LEU A 110 28.25 -19.47 -16.78
CA LEU A 110 27.60 -19.46 -15.46
C LEU A 110 26.83 -18.16 -15.23
N ARG A 111 27.41 -17.00 -15.57
CA ARG A 111 26.71 -15.71 -15.49
C ARG A 111 25.43 -15.69 -16.31
N GLY A 112 25.47 -16.18 -17.54
CA GLY A 112 24.30 -16.30 -18.41
C GLY A 112 23.20 -17.17 -17.79
N LYS A 113 23.58 -18.32 -17.22
CA LYS A 113 22.67 -19.20 -16.48
C LYS A 113 22.04 -18.48 -15.29
N CYS A 114 22.85 -17.88 -14.41
CA CYS A 114 22.33 -17.18 -13.22
C CYS A 114 21.35 -16.06 -13.57
N VAL A 115 21.63 -15.28 -14.64
CA VAL A 115 20.70 -14.25 -15.13
C VAL A 115 19.39 -14.88 -15.62
N SER A 116 19.46 -15.99 -16.36
CA SER A 116 18.26 -16.72 -16.80
C SER A 116 17.46 -17.25 -15.61
N ASP A 117 18.12 -17.85 -14.61
CA ASP A 117 17.49 -18.44 -13.43
C ASP A 117 16.75 -17.36 -12.63
N VAL A 118 17.38 -16.20 -12.39
CA VAL A 118 16.74 -15.04 -11.73
C VAL A 118 15.54 -14.52 -12.54
N LYS A 119 15.68 -14.40 -13.88
CA LYS A 119 14.58 -13.94 -14.74
C LYS A 119 13.38 -14.88 -14.73
N LYS A 120 13.62 -16.19 -14.85
CA LYS A 120 12.57 -17.22 -14.88
C LYS A 120 11.89 -17.39 -13.50
N SER A 121 12.66 -17.27 -12.42
CA SER A 121 12.15 -17.39 -11.06
C SER A 121 11.52 -16.11 -10.52
N VAL A 122 11.52 -15.00 -11.28
CA VAL A 122 11.11 -13.67 -10.78
C VAL A 122 11.86 -13.31 -9.49
N GLY A 123 13.13 -13.70 -9.40
CA GLY A 123 13.99 -13.47 -8.24
C GLY A 123 13.79 -14.41 -7.05
N THR A 124 13.01 -15.50 -7.20
CA THR A 124 12.78 -16.47 -6.12
C THR A 124 13.78 -17.63 -6.07
N VAL A 125 14.83 -17.62 -6.90
CA VAL A 125 15.85 -18.68 -6.89
C VAL A 125 16.50 -18.80 -5.50
N THR A 126 16.43 -19.99 -4.92
CA THR A 126 16.98 -20.25 -3.59
C THR A 126 18.38 -20.86 -3.65
N PHE A 127 19.10 -20.85 -2.53
CA PHE A 127 20.39 -21.51 -2.46
C PHE A 127 20.25 -23.03 -2.62
N GLU A 128 19.17 -23.61 -2.08
CA GLU A 128 18.84 -25.03 -2.21
C GLU A 128 18.62 -25.44 -3.67
N ASP A 129 17.96 -24.59 -4.47
CA ASP A 129 17.79 -24.81 -5.91
C ASP A 129 19.14 -24.87 -6.64
N VAL A 130 20.03 -23.92 -6.32
CA VAL A 130 21.38 -23.88 -6.91
C VAL A 130 22.19 -25.10 -6.47
N ALA A 131 22.10 -25.50 -5.20
CA ALA A 131 22.83 -26.64 -4.66
C ALA A 131 22.41 -27.97 -5.28
N ARG A 132 21.10 -28.21 -5.45
CA ARG A 132 20.58 -29.40 -6.16
C ARG A 132 21.10 -29.47 -7.59
N PHE A 133 20.99 -28.36 -8.32
CA PHE A 133 21.50 -28.28 -9.68
C PHE A 133 22.99 -28.62 -9.79
N GLN A 134 23.83 -28.13 -8.87
CA GLN A 134 25.27 -28.41 -8.89
C GLN A 134 25.60 -29.88 -8.54
N LYS A 135 24.74 -30.55 -7.78
CA LYS A 135 24.84 -31.98 -7.48
C LYS A 135 24.28 -32.88 -8.58
N GLY A 136 23.62 -32.31 -9.58
CA GLY A 136 22.94 -33.07 -10.64
C GLY A 136 21.58 -33.66 -10.21
N GLU A 137 21.00 -33.13 -9.14
CA GLU A 137 19.66 -33.46 -8.60
C GLU A 137 18.60 -32.48 -9.14
#